data_AF-A0A7C3S4Z8-F1
#
_entry.id   AF-A0A7C3S4Z8-F1
#
_cell.length_a   1.000
_cell.length_b   1.000
_cell.length_c   1.000
_cell.angle_alpha   90.00
_cell.angle_beta   90.00
_cell.angle_gamma   90.00
#
_symmetry.space_group_name_H-M   'P 1'
#
loop_
_entity.id
_entity.type
_entity.pdbx_description
1 polymer ?
#
loop_
_entity_poly.entity_id
_entity_poly.type
_entity_poly.pdbx_seq_one_letter_code
_entity_poly.pdbx_strand_id
1 'polypeptide(L)'
;MKILTCIVCPAGCKIKIDEEGNIQGARCDRGINFVRKELLGSERILTTTIRIEGGVVKVLPVKSKGSIPKEKLREVVKKISSISVKAPVRRGDVVYDDGEISLIATRSIEEVKDV
;
A
#
# COMPACT_ATOMS: atom_id res chain seq x y z
N MET A 1 -18.67 16.58 15.04
CA MET A 1 -18.90 15.11 15.14
C MET A 1 -18.62 14.41 13.82
N LYS A 2 -17.74 13.40 13.80
CA LYS A 2 -17.35 12.65 12.58
C LYS A 2 -17.92 11.22 12.65
N ILE A 3 -18.34 10.67 11.52
CA ILE A 3 -18.82 9.29 11.43
C ILE A 3 -17.90 8.52 10.47
N LEU A 4 -17.40 7.37 10.91
CA LEU A 4 -16.58 6.46 10.11
C LEU A 4 -17.23 5.08 10.06
N THR A 5 -17.30 4.51 8.86
CA THR A 5 -17.69 3.10 8.70
C THR A 5 -16.45 2.23 8.88
N CYS A 6 -16.49 1.33 9.84
CA CYS A 6 -15.44 0.33 10.02
C CYS A 6 -15.44 -0.64 8.84
N ILE A 7 -14.33 -0.67 8.08
CA ILE A 7 -14.16 -1.55 6.91
C ILE A 7 -13.39 -2.84 7.22
N VAL A 8 -13.04 -3.07 8.48
CA VAL A 8 -12.20 -4.22 8.89
C VAL A 8 -12.91 -5.56 8.70
N CYS A 9 -14.24 -5.58 8.73
CA CYS A 9 -15.05 -6.80 8.61
C CYS A 9 -16.40 -6.48 7.98
N PRO A 10 -17.14 -7.48 7.47
CA PRO A 10 -18.40 -7.26 6.74
C PRO A 10 -19.52 -6.65 7.61
N ALA A 11 -19.37 -6.61 8.93
CA ALA A 11 -20.36 -6.01 9.82
C ALA A 11 -20.51 -4.49 9.66
N GLY A 12 -19.51 -3.78 9.11
CA GLY A 12 -19.66 -2.39 8.68
C GLY A 12 -20.11 -1.41 9.78
N CYS A 13 -19.60 -1.53 11.01
CA CYS A 13 -20.07 -0.73 12.14
C CYS A 13 -19.93 0.79 11.84
N LYS A 14 -20.99 1.56 12.08
CA LYS A 14 -20.94 3.04 12.03
C LYS A 14 -20.44 3.57 13.36
N ILE A 15 -19.18 4.00 13.37
CA ILE A 15 -18.49 4.49 14.56
C ILE A 15 -18.54 6.01 14.56
N LYS A 16 -19.02 6.61 15.65
CA LYS A 16 -19.10 8.05 15.87
C LYS A 16 -17.90 8.50 16.70
N ILE A 17 -17.32 9.63 16.30
CA ILE A 17 -16.22 10.30 17.01
C ILE A 17 -16.66 11.73 17.32
N ASP A 18 -16.61 12.11 18.59
CA ASP A 18 -16.87 13.48 19.04
C ASP A 18 -15.62 14.36 18.95
N GLU A 19 -15.72 15.59 19.44
CA GLU A 19 -14.63 16.58 19.38
C GLU A 19 -13.53 16.32 20.41
N GLU A 20 -13.84 15.58 21.48
CA GLU A 20 -12.90 15.15 22.51
C GLU A 20 -12.15 13.86 22.12
N GLY A 21 -12.55 13.22 21.03
CA GLY A 21 -11.97 11.98 20.53
C GLY A 21 -12.58 10.71 21.11
N ASN A 22 -13.72 10.79 21.82
CA ASN A 22 -14.42 9.62 22.32
C ASN A 22 -15.03 8.84 21.16
N ILE A 23 -14.84 7.52 21.19
CA ILE A 23 -15.25 6.59 20.12
C ILE A 23 -16.46 5.79 20.59
N GLN A 24 -17.58 5.91 19.87
CA GLN A 24 -18.82 5.19 20.19
C GLN A 24 -19.33 4.38 18.98
N GLY A 25 -20.00 3.25 19.24
CA GLY A 25 -20.61 2.41 18.19
C GLY A 25 -19.67 1.35 17.58
N ALA A 26 -18.45 1.20 18.11
CA ALA A 26 -17.58 0.08 17.78
C ALA A 26 -18.04 -1.19 18.53
N ARG A 27 -18.23 -2.30 17.81
CA ARG A 27 -18.62 -3.61 18.40
C ARG A 27 -17.43 -4.46 18.85
N CYS A 28 -16.20 -4.06 18.52
CA CYS A 28 -14.98 -4.78 18.86
C CYS A 28 -13.76 -3.86 18.82
N ASP A 29 -12.67 -4.31 19.45
CA ASP A 29 -11.40 -3.56 19.52
C ASP A 29 -10.77 -3.31 18.14
N ARG A 30 -10.99 -4.21 17.18
CA ARG A 30 -10.52 -4.02 15.80
C ARG A 30 -11.10 -2.75 15.18
N GLY A 31 -12.37 -2.46 15.45
CA GLY A 31 -13.03 -1.24 14.96
C GLY A 31 -12.49 0.02 15.63
N ILE A 32 -12.26 -0.03 16.94
CA ILE A 32 -11.65 1.06 17.71
C ILE A 32 -10.24 1.36 17.16
N ASN A 33 -9.43 0.31 16.99
CA ASN A 33 -8.07 0.44 16.47
C ASN A 33 -8.04 0.97 15.03
N PHE A 34 -8.97 0.53 14.18
CA PHE A 34 -9.11 1.08 12.83
C PHE A 34 -9.41 2.58 12.86
N VAL A 35 -10.39 3.00 13.65
CA VAL A 35 -10.76 4.42 13.76
C VAL A 35 -9.61 5.25 14.32
N ARG A 36 -8.92 4.78 15.36
CA ARG A 36 -7.74 5.45 15.90
C ARG A 36 -6.65 5.63 14.84
N LYS A 37 -6.33 4.58 14.07
CA LYS A 37 -5.36 4.69 12.96
C LYS A 37 -5.83 5.67 11.89
N GLU A 38 -7.10 5.62 11.51
CA GLU A 38 -7.66 6.51 10.50
C GLU A 38 -7.68 7.99 10.96
N LEU A 39 -7.74 8.24 12.27
CA LEU A 39 -7.66 9.57 12.88
C LEU A 39 -6.22 10.08 13.03
N LEU A 40 -5.28 9.22 13.41
CA LEU A 40 -3.87 9.60 13.63
C LEU A 40 -3.12 9.88 12.32
N GLY A 41 -3.58 9.32 11.21
CA GLY A 41 -2.91 9.44 9.93
C GLY A 41 -3.13 8.15 9.18
N SER A 42 -4.00 8.18 8.18
CA SER A 42 -4.41 6.96 7.54
C SER A 42 -3.34 6.44 6.57
N GLU A 43 -2.92 5.20 6.78
CA GLU A 43 -1.84 4.56 6.02
C GLU A 43 -2.39 3.47 5.09
N ARG A 44 -1.68 3.20 3.98
CA ARG A 44 -2.03 2.14 3.04
C ARG A 44 -0.78 1.42 2.55
N ILE A 45 -0.94 0.15 2.20
CA ILE A 45 0.02 -0.53 1.33
C ILE A 45 -0.10 0.11 -0.06
N LEU A 46 0.98 0.67 -0.57
CA LEU A 46 1.04 1.15 -1.94
C LEU A 46 1.08 -0.04 -2.88
N THR A 47 0.14 -0.13 -3.82
CA THR A 47 0.16 -1.12 -4.90
C THR A 47 0.24 -0.38 -6.23
N THR A 48 1.24 -0.69 -7.05
CA THR A 48 1.54 0.04 -8.28
C THR A 48 2.38 -0.84 -9.22
N THR A 49 2.86 -0.25 -10.31
CA THR A 49 3.74 -0.91 -11.28
C THR A 49 5.02 -0.11 -11.46
N ILE A 50 6.13 -0.81 -11.69
CA ILE A 50 7.41 -0.22 -12.11
C ILE A 50 7.76 -0.72 -13.52
N ARG A 51 8.50 0.08 -14.30
CA ARG A 51 8.96 -0.35 -15.63
C ARG A 51 9.96 -1.50 -15.47
N ILE A 52 9.83 -2.52 -16.30
CA ILE A 52 10.82 -3.61 -16.38
C ILE A 52 11.40 -3.70 -17.79
N GLU A 53 12.72 -3.78 -17.88
CA GLU A 53 13.50 -3.90 -19.10
C GLU A 53 13.89 -5.36 -19.34
N GLY A 54 13.88 -5.78 -20.60
CA GLY A 54 14.20 -7.17 -20.98
C GLY A 54 13.19 -8.21 -20.52
N GLY A 55 12.09 -7.82 -19.87
CA GLY A 55 11.07 -8.76 -19.41
C GLY A 55 10.06 -9.14 -20.49
N VAL A 56 9.45 -10.32 -20.34
CA VAL A 56 8.33 -10.78 -21.19
C VAL A 56 7.09 -9.86 -21.17
N VAL A 57 7.06 -8.88 -20.26
CA VAL A 57 6.08 -7.80 -20.17
C VAL A 57 6.79 -6.47 -19.89
N LYS A 58 6.12 -5.34 -20.12
CA LYS A 58 6.73 -3.99 -20.00
C LYS A 58 6.71 -3.41 -18.58
N VAL A 59 5.93 -4.00 -17.67
CA VAL A 59 5.77 -3.52 -16.29
C VAL A 59 5.74 -4.67 -15.28
N LEU A 60 6.33 -4.43 -14.12
CA LEU A 60 6.33 -5.33 -12.96
C LEU A 60 5.35 -4.81 -11.91
N PRO A 61 4.34 -5.59 -11.48
CA PRO A 61 3.48 -5.21 -10.38
C PRO A 61 4.22 -5.34 -9.05
N VAL A 62 4.19 -4.26 -8.26
CA VAL A 62 4.89 -4.15 -6.99
C VAL A 62 3.95 -3.67 -5.89
N LYS A 63 4.30 -3.99 -4.65
CA LYS A 63 3.66 -3.41 -3.47
C LYS A 63 4.70 -2.88 -2.49
N SER A 64 4.36 -1.89 -1.68
CA SER A 64 5.20 -1.52 -0.55
C SER A 64 5.27 -2.66 0.47
N LYS A 65 6.44 -2.83 1.09
CA LYS A 65 6.66 -3.81 2.16
C LYS A 65 5.86 -3.44 3.41
N GLY A 66 5.80 -2.14 3.73
CA GLY A 66 5.07 -1.57 4.86
C GLY A 66 3.97 -0.60 4.43
N SER A 67 3.23 -0.10 5.42
CA SER A 67 2.22 0.95 5.22
C SER A 67 2.89 2.29 4.95
N ILE A 68 2.29 3.08 4.06
CA ILE A 68 2.72 4.44 3.70
C ILE A 68 1.57 5.40 4.05
N PRO A 69 1.83 6.55 4.71
CA PRO A 69 0.82 7.58 4.93
C PRO A 69 0.14 8.03 3.64
N LYS A 70 -1.18 8.24 3.66
CA LYS A 70 -1.99 8.61 2.48
C LYS A 70 -1.39 9.75 1.67
N GLU A 71 -0.98 10.77 2.42
CA GLU A 71 -0.47 12.04 1.90
C GLU A 71 0.83 11.85 1.13
N LYS A 72 1.67 10.88 1.54
CA LYS A 72 2.92 10.54 0.87
C LYS A 72 2.73 9.69 -0.38
N LEU A 73 1.63 8.94 -0.51
CA LEU A 73 1.43 7.99 -1.62
C LEU A 73 1.68 8.60 -3.01
N ARG A 74 1.22 9.84 -3.25
CA ARG A 74 1.40 10.52 -4.54
C ARG A 74 2.86 10.85 -4.84
N GLU A 75 3.59 11.29 -3.82
CA GLU A 75 5.02 11.58 -3.92
C GLU A 75 5.81 10.31 -4.23
N VAL A 76 5.52 9.23 -3.50
CA VAL A 76 6.15 7.93 -3.73
C VAL A 76 5.92 7.44 -5.16
N VAL A 77 4.68 7.50 -5.65
CA VAL A 77 4.35 7.08 -7.02
C VAL A 77 5.11 7.91 -8.06
N LYS A 78 5.24 9.22 -7.84
CA LYS A 78 6.01 10.09 -8.73
C LYS A 78 7.49 9.70 -8.73
N LYS A 79 8.08 9.46 -7.56
CA LYS A 79 9.48 9.05 -7.40
C LYS A 79 9.80 7.74 -8.13
N ILE A 80 8.93 6.74 -8.02
CA ILE A 80 9.16 5.42 -8.63
C ILE A 80 8.88 5.39 -10.14
N SER A 81 8.11 6.35 -10.67
CA SER A 81 7.73 6.39 -12.09
C SER A 81 8.91 6.55 -13.05
N SER A 82 10.02 7.12 -12.57
CA SER A 82 11.27 7.27 -13.31
C SER A 82 12.23 6.09 -13.16
N ILE A 83 11.89 5.08 -12.37
CA ILE A 83 12.76 3.95 -12.06
C ILE A 83 12.38 2.78 -12.98
N SER A 84 13.39 2.07 -13.48
CA SER A 84 13.24 0.79 -14.18
C SER A 84 14.06 -0.29 -13.49
N VAL A 85 13.62 -1.54 -13.65
CA VAL A 85 14.32 -2.73 -13.16
C VAL A 85 14.56 -3.68 -14.33
N LYS A 86 15.54 -4.58 -14.23
CA LYS A 86 15.84 -5.53 -15.30
C LYS A 86 15.27 -6.90 -14.96
N ALA A 87 14.73 -7.59 -15.96
CA ALA A 87 14.43 -9.01 -15.85
C ALA A 87 15.73 -9.83 -15.79
N PRO A 88 15.70 -11.06 -15.23
CA PRO A 88 14.57 -11.69 -14.55
C PRO A 88 14.35 -11.15 -13.12
N VAL A 89 13.10 -11.13 -12.67
CA VAL A 89 12.70 -10.78 -11.30
C VAL A 89 11.83 -11.88 -10.72
N ARG A 90 12.04 -12.25 -9.46
CA ARG A 90 11.20 -13.22 -8.75
C ARG A 90 10.21 -12.52 -7.84
N ARG A 91 9.04 -13.14 -7.66
CA ARG A 91 8.08 -12.71 -6.65
C ARG A 91 8.75 -12.72 -5.26
N GLY A 92 8.59 -11.62 -4.54
CA GLY A 92 9.20 -11.44 -3.22
C GLY A 92 10.49 -10.61 -3.24
N ASP A 93 11.08 -10.39 -4.42
CA ASP A 93 12.29 -9.57 -4.54
C ASP A 93 12.00 -8.12 -4.16
N VAL A 94 12.91 -7.53 -3.40
CA VAL A 94 12.93 -6.08 -3.16
C VAL A 94 13.54 -5.42 -4.39
N VAL A 95 12.72 -4.68 -5.12
CA VAL A 95 13.11 -4.08 -6.41
C VAL A 95 13.40 -2.58 -6.32
N TYR A 96 13.08 -1.99 -5.16
CA TYR A 96 13.41 -0.62 -4.81
C TYR A 96 13.48 -0.52 -3.28
N ASP A 97 14.50 0.14 -2.76
CA ASP A 97 14.63 0.49 -1.34
C ASP A 97 15.43 1.79 -1.23
N ASP A 98 14.89 2.78 -0.51
CA ASP A 98 15.55 4.05 -0.21
C ASP A 98 15.72 4.32 1.29
N GLY A 99 15.51 3.30 2.14
CA GLY A 99 15.51 3.38 3.60
C GLY A 99 14.18 3.83 4.22
N GLU A 100 13.32 4.52 3.47
CA GLU A 100 11.97 4.90 3.92
C GLU A 100 10.90 3.99 3.31
N ILE A 101 11.07 3.61 2.04
CA ILE A 101 10.11 2.88 1.23
C ILE A 101 10.81 1.71 0.53
N SER A 102 10.43 0.49 0.88
CA SER A 102 10.80 -0.70 0.13
C SER A 102 9.63 -1.20 -0.73
N LEU A 103 9.86 -1.45 -2.02
CA LEU A 103 8.90 -2.09 -2.93
C LEU A 103 9.28 -3.53 -3.23
N ILE A 104 8.28 -4.41 -3.19
CA ILE A 104 8.42 -5.84 -3.40
C ILE A 104 7.68 -6.27 -4.66
N ALA A 105 8.32 -7.08 -5.49
CA ALA A 105 7.72 -7.73 -6.64
C ALA A 105 6.59 -8.68 -6.23
N THR A 106 5.41 -8.51 -6.82
CA THR A 106 4.24 -9.39 -6.55
C THR A 106 4.05 -10.49 -7.58
N ARG A 107 4.85 -10.47 -8.66
CA ARG A 107 4.85 -11.44 -9.76
C ARG A 107 6.29 -11.70 -10.21
N SER A 108 6.60 -12.94 -10.57
CA SER A 108 7.86 -13.26 -11.24
C SER A 108 7.78 -12.93 -12.73
N ILE A 109 8.83 -12.32 -13.29
CA ILE A 109 8.94 -11.99 -14.71
C ILE A 109 10.27 -12.54 -15.22
N GLU A 110 10.17 -13.42 -16.22
CA GLU A 110 11.32 -13.95 -16.93
C GLU A 110 11.84 -12.94 -17.96
N GLU A 111 13.12 -13.06 -18.30
CA GLU A 111 13.74 -12.32 -19.38
C GLU A 111 13.26 -12.87 -20.75
N VAL A 112 13.09 -11.99 -21.72
CA VAL A 112 12.84 -12.38 -23.12
C VAL A 112 14.09 -13.09 -23.62
N LYS A 113 13.96 -14.37 -23.96
CA LYS A 113 15.00 -15.08 -24.69
C LYS A 113 14.77 -14.80 -26.18
N ASP A 114 15.71 -14.12 -26.82
CA ASP A 114 15.77 -14.13 -28.29
C ASP A 114 15.93 -15.58 -28.75
N VAL A 115 14.95 -16.07 -29.50
CA VAL A 115 14.98 -17.37 -30.19
C VAL A 115 15.28 -17.11 -31.65
#